data_AF-A0A9P5XGV7-F1
#
_entry.id   AF-A0A9P5XGV7-F1
#
_cell.length_a   1.000
_cell.length_b   1.000
_cell.length_c   1.000
_cell.angle_alpha   90.00
_cell.angle_beta   90.00
_cell.angle_gamma   90.00
#
_symmetry.space_group_name_H-M   'P 1'
#
loop_
_entity.id
_entity.type
_entity.pdbx_description
1 polymer ?
#
loop_
_entity_poly.entity_id
_entity_poly.type
_entity_poly.pdbx_seq_one_letter_code
_entity_poly.pdbx_strand_id
1 'polypeptide(L)'
;MSTIPARLAKSARTSAGSTEARHRVLRLYRDWYRSAPEICSLYTLNVSPAYIRHAIRQKFEKNRYVTDPRAIDVLIHKSRVDYQETMNLWKQNDHILGILLADEAPKEPKTFLQKFYEGRDEEAIIPAASGVH
;
A
#
# COMPACT_ATOMS: atom_id res chain seq x y z
N MET A 1 -20.56 27.81 -8.29
CA MET A 1 -19.22 28.09 -7.73
C MET A 1 -18.35 26.87 -8.02
N SER A 2 -17.32 26.96 -8.86
CA SER A 2 -16.41 25.82 -9.10
C SER A 2 -15.23 25.89 -8.14
N THR A 3 -14.91 24.77 -7.49
CA THR A 3 -13.78 24.66 -6.55
C THR A 3 -12.57 24.05 -7.25
N ILE A 4 -11.39 24.66 -7.08
CA ILE A 4 -10.13 24.16 -7.66
C ILE A 4 -9.66 22.93 -6.88
N PRO A 5 -9.26 21.83 -7.54
CA PRO A 5 -8.83 20.61 -6.85
C PRO A 5 -7.45 20.79 -6.19
N ALA A 6 -7.21 20.04 -5.11
CA ALA A 6 -5.93 20.04 -4.41
C ALA A 6 -4.77 19.52 -5.28
N ARG A 7 -3.54 19.88 -4.91
CA ARG A 7 -2.31 19.41 -5.57
C ARG A 7 -2.30 17.88 -5.65
N LEU A 8 -1.93 17.35 -6.82
CA LEU A 8 -1.89 15.91 -7.15
C LEU A 8 -3.25 15.16 -7.18
N ALA A 9 -4.37 15.86 -7.04
CA ALA A 9 -5.70 15.25 -7.14
C ALA A 9 -5.89 14.57 -8.51
N LYS A 10 -6.48 13.37 -8.49
CA LYS A 10 -6.90 12.67 -9.70
C LYS A 10 -8.36 12.27 -9.58
N SER A 11 -9.13 12.49 -10.64
CA SER A 11 -10.52 12.04 -10.70
C SER A 11 -10.61 10.51 -10.57
N ALA A 12 -11.57 10.04 -9.78
CA ALA A 12 -11.89 8.63 -9.69
C ALA A 12 -12.48 8.17 -11.03
N ARG A 13 -11.90 7.11 -11.60
CA ARG A 13 -12.38 6.51 -12.85
C ARG A 13 -12.14 5.01 -12.85
N THR A 14 -13.03 4.29 -13.52
CA THR A 14 -12.88 2.87 -13.83
C THR A 14 -12.00 2.67 -15.06
N SER A 15 -11.33 1.53 -15.15
CA SER A 15 -10.54 1.13 -16.30
C SER A 15 -11.43 0.42 -17.32
N ALA A 16 -11.27 0.71 -18.61
CA ALA A 16 -12.02 0.04 -19.67
C ALA A 16 -11.60 -1.42 -19.88
N GLY A 17 -10.38 -1.78 -19.45
CA GLY A 17 -9.86 -3.14 -19.53
C GLY A 17 -8.58 -3.34 -18.72
N SER A 18 -8.10 -4.58 -18.67
CA SER A 18 -6.92 -4.98 -17.89
C SER A 18 -5.64 -4.27 -18.33
N THR A 19 -5.48 -4.05 -19.64
CA THR A 19 -4.34 -3.31 -20.20
C THR A 19 -4.29 -1.88 -19.67
N GLU A 20 -5.43 -1.17 -19.63
CA GLU A 20 -5.47 0.20 -19.09
C GLU A 20 -5.16 0.20 -17.59
N ALA A 21 -5.78 -0.72 -16.84
CA ALA A 21 -5.53 -0.87 -15.41
C ALA A 21 -4.04 -1.10 -15.14
N ARG A 22 -3.38 -1.99 -15.89
CA ARG A 22 -1.94 -2.25 -15.79
C ARG A 22 -1.11 -0.99 -16.02
N HIS A 23 -1.40 -0.20 -17.05
CA HIS A 23 -0.70 1.06 -17.29
C HIS A 23 -0.87 2.06 -16.14
N ARG A 24 -2.08 2.13 -15.56
CA ARG A 24 -2.37 3.00 -14.41
C ARG A 24 -1.60 2.57 -13.16
N VAL A 25 -1.52 1.26 -12.89
CA VAL A 25 -0.73 0.69 -11.79
C VAL A 25 0.76 1.01 -11.98
N LEU A 26 1.32 0.76 -13.17
CA LEU A 26 2.73 1.03 -13.45
C LEU A 26 3.06 2.52 -13.34
N ARG A 27 2.17 3.41 -13.79
CA ARG A 27 2.34 4.86 -13.62
C ARG A 27 2.33 5.23 -12.14
N LEU A 28 1.38 4.70 -11.37
CA LEU A 28 1.30 4.93 -9.92
C LEU A 28 2.56 4.43 -9.20
N TYR A 29 3.05 3.24 -9.54
CA TYR A 29 4.30 2.70 -8.99
C TYR A 29 5.50 3.62 -9.27
N ARG A 30 5.61 4.14 -10.50
CA ARG A 30 6.67 5.08 -10.88
C ARG A 30 6.60 6.40 -10.10
N ASP A 31 5.38 6.91 -9.87
CA ASP A 31 5.17 8.14 -9.10
C ASP A 31 5.66 7.95 -7.64
N TRP A 32 5.31 6.82 -7.01
CA TRP A 32 5.82 6.43 -5.69
C TRP A 32 7.34 6.20 -5.66
N TYR A 33 7.87 5.50 -6.65
CA TYR A 33 9.31 5.19 -6.69
C TYR A 33 10.18 6.45 -6.81
N ARG A 34 9.72 7.44 -7.58
CA ARG A 34 10.43 8.71 -7.82
C ARG A 34 10.32 9.67 -6.64
N SER A 35 9.21 9.65 -5.91
CA SER A 35 8.98 10.51 -4.75
C SER A 35 9.71 10.04 -3.48
N ALA A 36 10.24 8.82 -3.44
CA ALA A 36 10.92 8.28 -2.24
C ALA A 36 11.98 9.23 -1.60
N PRO A 37 12.88 9.90 -2.35
CA PRO A 37 13.82 10.87 -1.76
C PRO A 37 13.11 12.11 -1.20
N GLU A 38 12.05 12.56 -1.85
CA GLU A 38 11.23 13.69 -1.40
C GLU A 38 10.52 13.33 -0.08
N ILE A 39 9.95 12.12 0.02
CA ILE A 39 9.32 11.62 1.25
C ILE A 39 10.32 11.58 2.42
N CYS A 40 11.54 11.07 2.20
CA CYS A 40 12.59 11.10 3.24
C CYS A 40 12.86 12.53 3.74
N SER A 41 12.93 13.50 2.82
CA SER A 41 13.20 14.91 3.14
C SER A 41 12.01 15.57 3.87
N LEU A 42 10.79 15.42 3.33
CA LEU A 42 9.57 16.03 3.85
C LEU A 42 9.26 15.60 5.29
N TYR A 43 9.49 14.32 5.60
CA TYR A 43 9.18 13.74 6.90
C TYR A 43 10.43 13.57 7.79
N THR A 44 11.59 14.06 7.36
CA THR A 44 12.87 13.96 8.09
C THR A 44 13.15 12.54 8.60
N LEU A 45 12.92 11.53 7.75
CA LEU A 45 12.99 10.13 8.15
C LEU A 45 14.43 9.65 8.26
N ASN A 46 14.74 8.87 9.29
CA ASN A 46 16.04 8.23 9.50
C ASN A 46 16.23 6.96 8.63
N VAL A 47 15.57 6.88 7.48
CA VAL A 47 15.64 5.72 6.56
C VAL A 47 16.14 6.14 5.19
N SER A 48 16.81 5.21 4.51
CA SER A 48 17.28 5.48 3.15
C SER A 48 16.11 5.52 2.14
N PRO A 49 16.20 6.33 1.07
CA PRO A 49 15.21 6.28 -0.02
C PRO A 49 15.11 4.89 -0.68
N ALA A 50 16.18 4.09 -0.62
CA ALA A 50 16.19 2.71 -1.11
C ALA A 50 15.24 1.81 -0.28
N TYR A 51 15.25 1.97 1.04
CA TYR A 51 14.34 1.25 1.93
C TYR A 51 12.87 1.61 1.65
N ILE A 52 12.56 2.90 1.46
CA ILE A 52 11.21 3.33 1.08
C ILE A 52 10.76 2.69 -0.24
N ARG A 53 11.63 2.67 -1.26
CA ARG A 53 11.34 2.00 -2.55
C ARG A 53 11.07 0.51 -2.38
N HIS A 54 11.81 -0.15 -1.50
CA HIS A 54 11.59 -1.55 -1.17
C HIS A 54 10.23 -1.78 -0.51
N ALA A 55 9.88 -1.00 0.51
CA ALA A 55 8.58 -1.07 1.19
C ALA A 55 7.41 -0.81 0.22
N ILE A 56 7.54 0.21 -0.65
CA ILE A 56 6.57 0.46 -1.74
C ILE A 56 6.45 -0.79 -2.61
N ARG A 57 7.55 -1.38 -3.07
CA ARG A 57 7.52 -2.58 -3.90
C ARG A 57 6.79 -3.74 -3.21
N GLN A 58 7.07 -3.99 -1.93
CA GLN A 58 6.38 -5.03 -1.15
C GLN A 58 4.86 -4.82 -1.12
N LYS A 59 4.39 -3.58 -0.93
CA LYS A 59 2.95 -3.26 -0.97
C LYS A 59 2.30 -3.52 -2.32
N PHE A 60 3.00 -3.26 -3.42
CA PHE A 60 2.49 -3.58 -4.76
C PHE A 60 2.48 -5.09 -5.00
N GLU A 61 3.51 -5.83 -4.56
CA GLU A 61 3.57 -7.28 -4.67
C GLU A 61 2.49 -7.98 -3.83
N LYS A 62 2.10 -7.43 -2.66
CA LYS A 62 0.99 -7.96 -1.82
C LYS A 62 -0.33 -8.06 -2.59
N ASN A 63 -0.56 -7.16 -3.54
CA ASN A 63 -1.76 -7.14 -4.38
C ASN A 63 -1.56 -7.76 -5.77
N ARG A 64 -0.45 -8.46 -6.02
CA ARG A 64 -0.10 -8.98 -7.34
C ARG A 64 -1.10 -9.98 -7.91
N TYR A 65 -1.74 -10.76 -7.05
CA TYR A 65 -2.65 -11.84 -7.45
C TYR A 65 -4.11 -11.40 -7.56
N VAL A 66 -4.41 -10.10 -7.38
CA VAL A 66 -5.77 -9.57 -7.55
C VAL A 66 -6.11 -9.56 -9.04
N THR A 67 -7.19 -10.26 -9.40
CA THR A 67 -7.64 -10.41 -10.79
C THR A 67 -8.87 -9.57 -11.13
N ASP A 68 -9.76 -9.28 -10.16
CA ASP A 68 -10.97 -8.48 -10.42
C ASP A 68 -10.58 -7.03 -10.81
N PRO A 69 -10.92 -6.55 -12.03
CA PRO A 69 -10.59 -5.20 -12.47
C PRO A 69 -11.19 -4.11 -11.59
N ARG A 70 -12.36 -4.33 -10.99
CA ARG A 70 -12.99 -3.35 -10.09
C ARG A 70 -12.22 -3.22 -8.78
N ALA A 71 -11.74 -4.35 -8.25
CA ALA A 71 -10.89 -4.36 -7.07
C ALA A 71 -9.56 -3.62 -7.35
N ILE A 72 -8.97 -3.84 -8.52
CA ILE A 72 -7.76 -3.14 -8.96
C ILE A 72 -8.01 -1.63 -9.03
N ASP A 73 -9.12 -1.18 -9.62
CA ASP A 73 -9.44 0.25 -9.71
C ASP A 73 -9.61 0.90 -8.33
N VAL A 74 -10.26 0.20 -7.40
CA VAL A 74 -10.38 0.66 -6.00
C VAL A 74 -9.00 0.75 -5.33
N LEU A 75 -8.13 -0.24 -5.52
CA LEU A 75 -6.77 -0.22 -4.99
C LEU A 75 -5.93 0.93 -5.56
N ILE A 76 -6.02 1.17 -6.88
CA ILE A 76 -5.38 2.31 -7.53
C ILE A 76 -5.89 3.62 -6.92
N HIS A 77 -7.19 3.77 -6.75
CA HIS A 77 -7.78 4.99 -6.19
C HIS A 77 -7.33 5.21 -4.74
N LYS A 78 -7.40 4.18 -3.88
CA LYS A 78 -6.92 4.25 -2.50
C LYS A 78 -5.45 4.68 -2.43
N SER A 79 -4.59 4.06 -3.24
CA SER A 79 -3.16 4.42 -3.26
C SER A 79 -2.90 5.81 -3.84
N ARG A 80 -3.75 6.32 -4.74
CA ARG A 80 -3.67 7.70 -5.25
C ARG A 80 -4.01 8.73 -4.17
N VAL A 81 -5.03 8.44 -3.36
CA VAL A 81 -5.40 9.26 -2.19
C VAL A 81 -4.25 9.24 -1.18
N ASP A 82 -3.73 8.06 -0.86
CA ASP A 82 -2.60 7.89 0.07
C ASP A 82 -1.34 8.64 -0.40
N TYR A 83 -1.06 8.60 -1.70
CA TYR A 83 0.03 9.36 -2.32
C TYR A 83 -0.17 10.87 -2.19
N GLN A 84 -1.39 11.34 -2.40
CA GLN A 84 -1.73 12.75 -2.28
C GLN A 84 -1.57 13.24 -0.84
N GLU A 85 -2.09 12.48 0.13
CA GLU A 85 -1.92 12.76 1.56
C GLU A 85 -0.44 12.82 1.95
N THR A 86 0.37 11.88 1.44
CA THR A 86 1.80 11.80 1.75
C THR A 86 2.56 13.00 1.18
N MET A 87 2.36 13.32 -0.09
CA MET A 87 3.14 14.38 -0.77
C MET A 87 2.70 15.79 -0.40
N ASN A 88 1.46 15.96 0.07
CA ASN A 88 0.95 17.26 0.53
C ASN A 88 1.14 17.49 2.03
N LEU A 89 1.88 16.61 2.73
CA LEU A 89 2.08 16.66 4.19
C LEU A 89 0.76 16.70 4.99
N TRP A 90 -0.23 15.91 4.57
CA TRP A 90 -1.45 15.70 5.37
C TRP A 90 -1.26 14.59 6.41
N LYS A 91 -0.28 13.71 6.21
CA LYS A 91 0.12 12.69 7.18
C LYS A 91 1.16 13.26 8.16
N GLN A 92 1.30 12.58 9.29
CA GLN A 92 2.41 12.74 10.24
C GLN A 92 3.43 11.60 10.09
N ASN A 93 4.63 11.79 10.66
CA ASN A 93 5.71 10.80 10.65
C ASN A 93 5.26 9.41 11.10
N ASP A 94 4.43 9.32 12.14
CA ASP A 94 3.93 8.05 12.68
C ASP A 94 3.08 7.28 11.67
N HIS A 95 2.33 7.98 10.82
CA HIS A 95 1.57 7.33 9.74
C HIS A 95 2.51 6.77 8.68
N ILE A 96 3.60 7.47 8.37
CA ILE A 96 4.59 6.97 7.40
C ILE A 96 5.31 5.75 7.98
N LEU A 97 5.78 5.83 9.22
CA LEU A 97 6.49 4.72 9.88
C LEU A 97 5.58 3.52 10.15
N GLY A 98 4.38 3.75 10.69
CA GLY A 98 3.46 2.69 11.12
C GLY A 98 2.49 2.18 10.05
N ILE A 99 2.32 2.87 8.92
CA ILE A 99 1.45 2.41 7.82
C ILE A 99 2.26 2.18 6.55
N LEU A 100 3.10 3.13 6.13
CA LEU A 100 3.85 3.02 4.87
C LEU A 100 5.05 2.07 5.00
N LEU A 101 5.81 2.22 6.07
CA LEU A 101 7.06 1.52 6.35
C LEU A 101 6.94 0.47 7.45
N ALA A 102 5.71 0.11 7.82
CA ALA A 102 5.50 -0.96 8.79
C ALA A 102 6.21 -2.22 8.28
N ASP A 103 7.29 -2.58 8.97
CA ASP A 103 7.90 -3.88 8.80
C ASP A 103 6.86 -4.88 9.30
N GLU A 104 6.10 -5.46 8.36
CA GLU A 104 5.57 -6.80 8.53
C GLU A 104 6.80 -7.73 8.55
N ALA A 105 7.60 -7.65 9.63
CA ALA A 105 8.64 -8.62 9.90
C ALA A 105 7.95 -9.98 9.74
N PRO A 106 8.49 -10.88 8.90
CA PRO A 106 7.89 -12.17 8.73
C PRO A 106 7.82 -12.78 10.12
N LYS A 107 6.61 -12.87 10.70
CA LYS A 107 6.40 -13.58 11.96
C LYS A 107 7.04 -14.93 11.70
N GLU A 108 8.08 -15.26 12.46
CA GLU A 108 8.76 -16.53 12.30
C GLU A 108 7.68 -17.62 12.21
N PRO A 109 7.73 -18.51 11.20
CA PRO A 109 6.69 -19.50 11.02
C PRO A 109 6.70 -20.40 12.26
N LYS A 110 5.85 -20.07 13.23
CA LYS A 110 5.77 -20.81 14.48
C LYS A 110 5.22 -22.18 14.17
N THR A 111 5.92 -23.20 14.65
CA THR A 111 5.43 -24.58 14.56
C THR A 111 4.12 -24.72 15.32
N PHE A 112 3.33 -25.75 14.99
CA PHE A 112 2.10 -26.06 15.73
C PHE A 112 2.36 -26.14 17.24
N LEU A 113 3.40 -26.86 17.65
CA LEU A 113 3.72 -27.03 19.07
C LEU A 113 4.12 -25.71 19.76
N GLN A 114 4.82 -24.81 19.05
CA GLN A 114 5.14 -23.48 19.57
C GLN A 114 3.87 -22.63 19.76
N LYS A 115 2.91 -22.70 18.84
CA LYS A 115 1.61 -22.00 18.98
C LYS A 115 0.76 -22.58 20.12
N PHE A 116 0.77 -23.90 20.26
CA PHE A 116 0.09 -24.62 21.34
C PHE A 116 0.62 -24.17 22.71
N TYR A 117 1.95 -24.15 22.91
CA TYR A 117 2.56 -23.70 24.16
C TYR A 117 2.34 -22.21 24.44
N GLU A 118 2.20 -21.38 23.41
CA GLU A 118 1.87 -19.96 23.54
C GLU A 118 0.38 -19.70 23.80
N GLY A 119 -0.48 -20.73 23.77
CA GLY A 119 -1.92 -20.59 23.92
C GLY A 119 -2.60 -19.84 22.77
N ARG A 120 -1.98 -19.83 21.58
CA ARG A 120 -2.44 -19.08 20.39
C ARG A 120 -3.02 -19.97 19.29
N ASP A 121 -3.50 -21.16 19.63
CA ASP A 121 -4.11 -22.08 18.66
C ASP A 121 -5.34 -21.49 17.94
N GLU A 122 -6.02 -20.53 18.56
CA GLU A 122 -7.16 -19.81 17.96
C GLU A 122 -6.78 -18.97 16.73
N GLU A 123 -5.51 -18.53 16.60
CA GLU A 123 -5.05 -17.76 15.44
C GLU A 123 -5.08 -18.60 14.13
N ALA A 124 -5.11 -19.93 14.22
CA ALA A 124 -5.26 -20.83 13.07
C ALA A 124 -6.71 -20.97 12.59
N ILE A 125 -7.68 -20.50 13.37
CA ILE A 125 -9.12 -20.65 13.10
C ILE A 125 -9.67 -19.44 12.32
N ILE A 126 -8.89 -18.39 12.09
CA ILE A 126 -9.31 -17.30 11.21
C ILE A 126 -9.49 -17.89 9.81
N PRO A 127 -10.73 -18.02 9.30
CA PRO A 127 -10.92 -18.55 7.96
C PRO A 127 -10.18 -17.60 7.02
N ALA A 128 -9.24 -18.13 6.24
CA ALA A 128 -8.65 -17.39 5.15
C ALA A 128 -9.83 -16.86 4.32
N ALA A 129 -10.06 -15.55 4.34
CA ALA A 129 -11.27 -14.94 3.80
C ALA A 129 -11.50 -15.49 2.39
N SER A 130 -12.40 -16.47 2.27
CA SER A 130 -12.77 -17.06 1.01
C SER A 130 -13.65 -16.03 0.36
N GLY A 131 -13.04 -15.18 -0.47
CA GLY A 131 -13.72 -14.16 -1.28
C GLY A 131 -14.57 -14.78 -2.39
N VAL A 132 -15.41 -15.76 -2.04
CA VAL A 132 -16.40 -16.39 -2.90
C VAL A 132 -17.75 -16.29 -2.17
N HIS A 133 -18.44 -15.18 -2.42
CA HIS A 133 -19.88 -15.09 -2.42
C HIS A 133 -20.29 -14.31 -3.66
#